data_AF-A0A397VJE6-F1
#
_entry.id   AF-A0A397VJE6-F1
#
_cell.length_a   1.000
_cell.length_b   1.000
_cell.length_c   1.000
_cell.angle_alpha   90.00
_cell.angle_beta   90.00
_cell.angle_gamma   90.00
#
_symmetry.space_group_name_H-M   'P 1'
#
loop_
_entity.id
_entity.type
_entity.pdbx_description
1 polymer ?
#
loop_
_entity_poly.entity_id
_entity_poly.type
_entity_poly.pdbx_seq_one_letter_code
_entity_poly.pdbx_strand_id
1 'polypeptide(L)'
;MASDNVSNNENSNLLERFYNYDWSSTSLGPIDSWEPQIKSILNLCFKSGFPSYIYMGQDWITIYNEGIYSFFFILLTCAIK
;
A
#
# COMPACT_ATOMS: atom_id res chain seq x y z
N MET A 1 2.87 6.39 -27.13
CA MET A 1 1.80 6.52 -26.12
C MET A 1 1.02 5.21 -26.10
N ALA A 2 1.54 4.21 -25.40
CA ALA A 2 0.92 2.90 -25.20
C ALA A 2 1.63 2.22 -24.03
N SER A 3 1.43 2.75 -22.82
CA SER A 3 2.05 2.23 -21.59
C SER A 3 1.09 2.21 -20.39
N ASP A 4 -0.11 2.75 -20.51
CA ASP A 4 -0.92 3.09 -19.32
C ASP A 4 -2.01 2.05 -19.01
N ASN A 5 -2.15 1.00 -19.81
CA ASN A 5 -3.32 0.10 -19.72
C ASN A 5 -3.07 -1.17 -18.90
N VAL A 6 -1.79 -1.53 -18.66
CA VAL A 6 -1.43 -2.77 -17.94
C VAL A 6 -1.15 -2.48 -16.46
N SER A 7 -0.46 -1.37 -16.15
CA SER A 7 -0.19 -0.92 -14.76
C SER A 7 -1.47 -0.57 -13.97
N ASN A 8 -2.49 -0.03 -14.65
CA ASN A 8 -3.73 0.37 -13.99
C ASN A 8 -4.58 -0.81 -13.50
N ASN A 9 -4.40 -2.01 -14.07
CA ASN A 9 -5.26 -3.18 -13.79
C ASN A 9 -4.76 -4.03 -12.60
N GLU A 10 -3.46 -4.02 -12.32
CA GLU A 10 -2.92 -4.73 -11.14
C GLU A 10 -3.06 -3.88 -9.87
N ASN A 11 -2.84 -2.57 -9.97
CA ASN A 11 -3.04 -1.64 -8.86
C ASN A 11 -4.51 -1.53 -8.42
N SER A 12 -5.45 -1.62 -9.37
CA SER A 12 -6.87 -1.68 -9.04
C SER A 12 -7.22 -2.96 -8.28
N ASN A 13 -6.64 -4.11 -8.65
CA ASN A 13 -6.84 -5.37 -7.95
C ASN A 13 -6.27 -5.34 -6.52
N LEU A 14 -5.11 -4.73 -6.30
CA LEU A 14 -4.53 -4.57 -4.96
C LEU A 14 -5.36 -3.65 -4.06
N LEU A 15 -5.79 -2.50 -4.58
CA LEU A 15 -6.66 -1.58 -3.85
C LEU A 15 -8.00 -2.25 -3.51
N GLU A 16 -8.59 -2.98 -4.44
CA GLU A 16 -9.81 -3.75 -4.19
C GLU A 16 -9.60 -4.78 -3.08
N ARG A 17 -8.53 -5.58 -3.14
CA ARG A 17 -8.18 -6.54 -2.08
C ARG A 17 -7.94 -5.88 -0.73
N PHE A 18 -7.28 -4.71 -0.74
CA PHE A 18 -7.03 -3.93 0.46
C PHE A 18 -8.33 -3.46 1.10
N TYR A 19 -9.27 -2.89 0.33
CA TYR A 19 -10.54 -2.41 0.84
C TYR A 19 -11.50 -3.53 1.24
N ASN A 20 -11.40 -4.72 0.63
CA ASN A 20 -12.19 -5.90 0.97
C ASN A 20 -11.60 -6.73 2.12
N TYR A 21 -10.42 -6.38 2.63
CA TYR A 21 -9.82 -7.05 3.78
C TYR A 21 -10.63 -6.75 5.06
N ASP A 22 -10.77 -7.74 5.94
CA ASP A 22 -11.46 -7.57 7.23
C ASP A 22 -10.58 -6.82 8.24
N TRP A 23 -10.59 -5.49 8.13
CA TRP A 23 -9.89 -4.59 9.05
C TRP A 23 -10.48 -4.57 10.46
N SER A 24 -11.71 -5.05 10.65
CA SER A 24 -12.34 -5.10 11.98
C SER A 24 -11.63 -6.07 12.93
N SER A 25 -10.89 -7.03 12.38
CA SER A 25 -10.00 -7.94 13.11
C SER A 25 -8.71 -7.29 13.62
N THR A 26 -8.41 -6.06 13.20
CA THR A 26 -7.19 -5.30 13.58
C THR A 26 -7.51 -4.17 14.55
N SER A 27 -6.51 -3.62 15.23
CA SER A 27 -6.69 -2.44 16.09
C SER A 27 -7.07 -1.14 15.36
N LEU A 28 -7.00 -1.12 14.02
CA LEU A 28 -7.49 0.00 13.21
C LEU A 28 -9.02 0.02 13.12
N GLY A 29 -9.69 -1.09 13.42
CA GLY A 29 -11.12 -1.24 13.27
C GLY A 29 -11.58 -1.26 11.80
N PRO A 30 -12.90 -1.34 11.56
CA PRO A 30 -13.45 -1.47 10.22
C PRO A 30 -13.10 -0.26 9.34
N ILE A 31 -12.79 -0.51 8.07
CA ILE A 31 -12.33 0.55 7.14
C ILE A 31 -13.36 1.67 6.93
N ASP A 32 -14.64 1.41 7.17
CA ASP A 32 -15.71 2.40 7.10
C ASP A 32 -15.61 3.46 8.20
N SER A 33 -15.00 3.14 9.35
CA SER A 33 -14.78 4.11 10.43
C SER A 33 -13.53 4.97 10.23
N TRP A 34 -12.71 4.69 9.21
CA TRP A 34 -11.48 5.44 8.98
C TRP A 34 -11.77 6.83 8.40
N GLU A 35 -11.00 7.82 8.83
CA GLU A 35 -11.14 9.19 8.34
C GLU A 35 -10.90 9.29 6.82
N PRO A 36 -11.66 10.13 6.09
CA PRO A 36 -11.49 10.31 4.64
C PRO A 36 -10.07 10.68 4.21
N GLN A 37 -9.34 11.41 5.06
CA GLN A 37 -7.95 11.81 4.85
C GLN A 37 -7.04 10.58 4.74
N ILE A 38 -7.23 9.59 5.62
CA ILE A 38 -6.46 8.33 5.60
C ILE A 38 -6.69 7.60 4.28
N LYS A 39 -7.94 7.45 3.86
CA LYS A 39 -8.31 6.80 2.58
C LYS A 39 -7.66 7.52 1.38
N SER A 40 -7.58 8.85 1.44
CA SER A 40 -6.95 9.67 0.39
C SER A 40 -5.44 9.44 0.33
N ILE A 41 -4.76 9.40 1.47
CA ILE A 41 -3.32 9.11 1.56
C ILE A 41 -3.02 7.69 1.08
N LEU A 42 -3.84 6.71 1.44
CA LEU A 42 -3.70 5.33 0.98
C LEU A 42 -3.83 5.23 -0.54
N ASN A 43 -4.85 5.86 -1.13
CA ASN A 43 -5.03 5.90 -2.58
C ASN A 43 -3.81 6.51 -3.29
N LEU A 44 -3.18 7.53 -2.69
CA LEU A 44 -1.93 8.11 -3.22
C LEU A 44 -0.76 7.12 -3.09
N CYS A 45 -0.58 6.46 -1.94
CA CYS A 45 0.48 5.48 -1.74
C CYS A 45 0.39 4.31 -2.72
N PHE A 46 -0.79 3.73 -2.90
CA PHE A 46 -1.00 2.60 -3.82
C PHE A 46 -0.84 2.98 -5.30
N LYS A 47 -1.12 4.25 -5.66
CA LYS A 47 -0.91 4.75 -7.03
C LYS A 47 0.51 5.27 -7.28
N SER A 48 1.31 5.41 -6.24
CA SER A 48 2.69 5.89 -6.35
C SER A 48 3.57 4.81 -7.00
N GLY A 49 4.35 5.21 -8.01
CA GLY A 49 5.44 4.37 -8.55
C GLY A 49 6.68 4.34 -7.66
N PHE A 50 6.70 5.08 -6.56
CA PHE A 50 7.80 5.11 -5.60
C PHE A 50 7.51 4.21 -4.40
N PRO A 51 8.53 3.56 -3.80
CA PRO A 51 8.38 2.82 -2.56
C PRO A 51 7.74 3.70 -1.47
N SER A 52 6.66 3.24 -0.87
CA SER A 52 5.92 4.01 0.14
C SER A 52 5.34 3.10 1.22
N TYR A 53 5.35 3.59 2.45
CA TYR A 53 4.74 2.92 3.60
C TYR A 53 4.11 3.94 4.55
N ILE A 54 3.12 3.49 5.32
CA ILE A 54 2.41 4.26 6.35
C ILE A 54 2.31 3.38 7.59
N TYR A 55 2.68 3.93 8.74
CA TYR A 55 2.41 3.31 10.04
C TYR A 55 1.08 3.80 10.58
N MET A 56 0.25 2.88 11.03
CA MET A 56 -1.10 3.19 11.52
C MET A 56 -1.39 2.51 12.85
N GLY A 57 -2.16 3.22 13.68
CA GLY A 57 -2.68 2.72 14.94
C GLY A 57 -1.61 2.50 16.02
N GLN A 58 -2.05 1.97 17.15
CA GLN A 58 -1.20 1.72 18.31
C GLN A 58 -0.32 0.47 18.14
N ASP A 59 -0.74 -0.46 17.27
CA ASP A 59 -0.01 -1.70 16.98
C ASP A 59 0.99 -1.55 15.83
N TRP A 60 1.26 -0.32 15.37
CA TRP A 60 2.22 -0.03 14.30
C TRP A 60 1.96 -0.83 13.02
N ILE A 61 0.69 -1.03 12.68
CA ILE A 61 0.30 -1.74 11.46
C ILE A 61 0.86 -0.96 10.27
N THR A 62 1.69 -1.65 9.49
CA THR A 62 2.41 -1.05 8.37
C THR A 62 1.68 -1.39 7.08
N ILE A 63 1.19 -0.36 6.39
CA ILE A 63 0.60 -0.48 5.06
C ILE A 63 1.63 0.02 4.06
N TYR A 64 1.90 -0.73 3.00
CA TYR A 64 2.90 -0.37 2.00
C TYR A 64 2.44 -0.74 0.60
N ASN A 65 3.03 -0.08 -0.40
CA ASN A 65 2.84 -0.43 -1.81
C ASN A 65 3.90 -1.44 -2.28
N GLU A 66 3.67 -2.07 -3.43
CA GLU A 66 4.59 -3.08 -3.97
C GLU A 66 5.99 -2.55 -4.26
N GLY A 67 6.13 -1.24 -4.47
CA GLY A 67 7.42 -0.58 -4.63
C GLY A 67 8.37 -0.85 -3.46
N ILE A 68 7.85 -1.08 -2.24
CA ILE A 68 8.67 -1.40 -1.07
C ILE A 68 9.44 -2.70 -1.25
N TYR A 69 8.87 -3.73 -1.89
CA TYR A 69 9.54 -5.02 -2.07
C TYR A 69 10.72 -4.88 -3.04
N SER A 70 10.51 -4.15 -4.13
CA SER A 70 11.57 -3.90 -5.12
C SER A 70 12.72 -3.11 -4.47
N PHE A 71 12.40 -2.09 -3.66
CA PHE A 71 13.38 -1.32 -2.93
C PHE A 71 14.15 -2.12 -1.89
N PHE A 72 13.44 -2.92 -1.08
CA PHE A 72 14.08 -3.76 -0.06
C PHE A 72 14.96 -4.84 -0.69
N PHE A 73 14.56 -5.41 -1.82
CA PHE A 73 15.37 -6.36 -2.58
C PHE A 73 16.64 -5.72 -3.15
N ILE A 74 16.56 -4.52 -3.70
CA ILE A 74 17.73 -3.78 -4.20
C ILE A 74 18.67 -3.41 -3.06
N LEU A 75 18.15 -2.87 -1.96
CA LEU A 75 18.98 -2.55 -0.79
C LEU A 75 19.67 -3.79 -0.20
N LEU A 76 18.96 -4.91 -0.11
CA LEU A 76 19.52 -6.16 0.40
C LEU A 76 20.65 -6.68 -0.50
N THR A 77 20.49 -6.61 -1.83
CA THR A 77 21.54 -7.03 -2.76
C THR A 77 22.75 -6.08 -2.76
N CYS A 78 22.54 -4.77 -2.57
CA CYS A 78 23.61 -3.80 -2.38
C CYS A 78 24.36 -3.97 -1.04
N ALA A 79 23.68 -4.30 0.05
CA ALA A 79 24.28 -4.43 1.38
C ALA A 79 25.08 -5.73 1.58
N ILE A 80 24.85 -6.75 0.75
CA ILE A 80 25.56 -8.04 0.79
C ILE A 80 26.78 -8.05 -0.16
N LYS A 81 27.08 -6.91 -0.80
CA LYS A 81 28.22 -6.72 -1.70
C LYS A 81 29.20 -5.72 -1.12
#